data_AF-A0A1G8TGS9-F1
#
_entry.id   AF-A0A1G8TGS9-F1
#
_cell.length_a   1.000
_cell.length_b   1.000
_cell.length_c   1.000
_cell.angle_alpha   90.00
_cell.angle_beta   90.00
_cell.angle_gamma   90.00
#
_symmetry.space_group_name_H-M   'P 1'
#
loop_
_entity.id
_entity.type
_entity.pdbx_description
1 polymer ?
#
loop_
_entity_poly.entity_id
_entity_poly.type
_entity_poly.pdbx_seq_one_letter_code
_entity_poly.pdbx_strand_id
1 'polypeptide(L)'
;MSDLVEWLGRQIDEDARIATEASRRFESAPVAGGVHWHWVDPESDTPVTPDPSRSEFLTDEAENFGFSLRSVERFPTEHVGLLPQFAIAHAMEVPVAAACHIAAHDPARVLREIEAKRRILARHVLSPAEGDPGRPWDDADDCLYDGEPWPCPDLRDLALSYADRPGCRDEWRP
;
A
#
# COMPACT_ATOMS: atom_id res chain seq x y z
N MET A 1 -0.17 19.97 -16.74
CA MET A 1 0.27 18.58 -16.47
C MET A 1 -0.89 17.67 -16.83
N SER A 2 -0.63 16.46 -17.31
CA SER A 2 -1.68 15.53 -17.72
C SER A 2 -2.69 15.23 -16.60
N ASP A 3 -3.99 15.30 -16.90
CA ASP A 3 -5.08 14.98 -15.98
C ASP A 3 -4.87 13.63 -15.25
N LEU A 4 -4.31 12.63 -15.94
CA LEU A 4 -4.01 11.32 -15.37
C LEU A 4 -2.93 11.39 -14.28
N VAL A 5 -1.83 12.12 -14.53
CA VAL A 5 -0.71 12.22 -13.57
C VAL A 5 -1.15 12.93 -12.30
N GLU A 6 -1.92 14.02 -12.45
CA GLU A 6 -2.47 14.73 -11.30
C GLU A 6 -3.47 13.87 -10.51
N TRP A 7 -4.30 13.08 -11.20
CA TRP A 7 -5.22 12.16 -10.55
C TRP A 7 -4.48 11.02 -9.82
N LEU A 8 -3.50 10.37 -10.47
CA LEU A 8 -2.65 9.34 -9.87
C LEU A 8 -1.91 9.85 -8.63
N GLY A 9 -1.33 11.05 -8.70
CA GLY A 9 -0.65 11.69 -7.58
C GLY A 9 -1.57 11.80 -6.36
N ARG A 10 -2.83 12.25 -6.56
CA ARG A 10 -3.81 12.32 -5.46
C ARG A 10 -4.16 10.96 -4.87
N GLN A 11 -4.28 9.91 -5.68
CA GLN A 11 -4.59 8.56 -5.16
C GLN A 11 -3.43 8.01 -4.31
N ILE A 12 -2.21 8.18 -4.81
CA ILE A 12 -0.99 7.75 -4.13
C ILE A 12 -0.81 8.51 -2.81
N ASP A 13 -1.10 9.82 -2.79
CA ASP A 13 -1.02 10.63 -1.58
C ASP A 13 -2.09 10.28 -0.55
N GLU A 14 -3.30 9.94 -0.99
CA GLU A 14 -4.36 9.46 -0.09
C GLU A 14 -3.99 8.13 0.57
N ASP A 15 -3.47 7.17 -0.20
CA ASP A 15 -2.97 5.91 0.38
C ASP A 15 -1.84 6.17 1.38
N ALA A 16 -0.94 7.10 1.06
CA ALA A 16 0.17 7.47 1.93
C ALA A 16 -0.34 8.05 3.24
N ARG A 17 -1.36 8.90 3.18
CA ARG A 17 -2.00 9.49 4.35
C ARG A 17 -2.63 8.42 5.23
N ILE A 18 -3.37 7.47 4.64
CA ILE A 18 -4.02 6.38 5.38
C ILE A 18 -2.97 5.47 6.03
N ALA A 19 -1.96 5.02 5.28
CA ALA A 19 -0.90 4.16 5.81
C ALA A 19 -0.08 4.86 6.90
N THR A 20 0.24 6.15 6.72
CA THR A 20 0.91 6.95 7.75
C THR A 20 0.04 7.02 9.01
N GLU A 21 -1.24 7.33 8.88
CA GLU A 21 -2.13 7.45 10.04
C GLU A 21 -2.34 6.11 10.76
N ALA A 22 -2.38 4.99 10.03
CA ALA A 22 -2.43 3.65 10.59
C ALA A 22 -1.20 3.28 11.44
N SER A 23 -0.12 4.07 11.37
CA SER A 23 1.07 3.93 12.23
C SER A 23 1.04 4.80 13.50
N ARG A 24 -0.01 5.61 13.70
CA ARG A 24 -0.10 6.57 14.81
C ARG A 24 -0.46 5.89 16.12
N ARG A 25 0.35 6.12 17.16
CA ARG A 25 0.09 5.68 18.53
C ARG A 25 -0.71 6.70 19.34
N PHE A 26 -2.02 6.48 19.50
CA PHE A 26 -2.89 7.39 20.26
C PHE A 26 -2.69 8.86 19.84
N GLU A 27 -2.37 9.76 20.77
CA GLU A 27 -2.13 11.18 20.53
C GLU A 27 -0.70 11.50 20.02
N SER A 28 0.12 10.49 19.78
CA SER A 28 1.50 10.67 19.29
C SER A 28 1.53 11.03 17.81
N ALA A 29 2.69 11.46 17.31
CA ALA A 29 2.92 11.55 15.87
C ALA A 29 2.95 10.15 15.21
N PRO A 30 2.63 10.04 13.91
CA PRO A 30 2.85 8.82 13.14
C PRO A 30 4.32 8.40 13.13
N VAL A 31 4.57 7.09 13.02
CA VAL A 31 5.94 6.55 12.94
C VAL A 31 6.48 6.78 11.54
N ALA A 32 7.65 7.42 11.44
CA ALA A 32 8.32 7.62 10.17
C ALA A 32 8.65 6.28 9.51
N GLY A 33 8.22 6.10 8.25
CA GLY A 33 8.37 4.83 7.53
C GLY A 33 7.33 3.76 7.88
N GLY A 34 6.38 4.06 8.76
CA GLY A 34 5.29 3.16 9.14
C GLY A 34 5.66 2.15 10.23
N VAL A 35 4.71 1.27 10.54
CA VAL A 35 4.88 0.13 11.45
C VAL A 35 4.59 -1.17 10.73
N HIS A 36 5.17 -2.25 11.23
CA HIS A 36 4.80 -3.59 10.82
C HIS A 36 3.65 -4.11 11.67
N TRP A 37 2.85 -5.03 11.14
CA TRP A 37 1.76 -5.66 11.88
C TRP A 37 1.98 -7.15 12.07
N HIS A 38 1.56 -7.66 13.23
CA HIS A 38 1.59 -9.07 13.55
C HIS A 38 0.38 -9.47 14.39
N TRP A 39 -0.14 -10.68 14.17
CA TRP A 39 -1.20 -11.24 14.99
C TRP A 39 -0.62 -11.81 16.27
N VAL A 40 -1.28 -11.60 17.40
CA VAL A 40 -0.84 -12.15 18.69
C VAL A 40 -2.01 -12.75 19.44
N ASP A 41 -1.69 -13.75 20.24
CA ASP A 41 -2.57 -14.18 21.33
C ASP A 41 -2.67 -13.04 22.36
N PRO A 42 -3.88 -12.58 22.73
CA PRO A 42 -4.05 -11.40 23.57
C PRO A 42 -3.74 -11.63 25.06
N GLU A 43 -3.71 -12.89 25.53
CA GLU A 43 -3.46 -13.20 26.93
C GLU A 43 -1.95 -13.34 27.22
N SER A 44 -1.22 -13.92 26.27
CA SER A 44 0.20 -14.25 26.38
C SER A 44 1.12 -13.30 25.60
N ASP A 45 0.57 -12.45 24.74
CA ASP A 45 1.31 -11.63 23.77
C ASP A 45 2.23 -12.44 22.84
N THR A 46 1.91 -13.73 22.65
CA THR A 46 2.70 -14.61 21.79
C THR A 46 2.39 -14.32 20.31
N PRO A 47 3.39 -14.04 19.47
CA PRO A 47 3.21 -13.90 18.03
C PRO A 47 2.61 -15.15 17.38
N VAL A 48 1.59 -14.95 16.55
CA VAL A 48 0.92 -15.99 15.77
C VAL A 48 1.08 -15.67 14.30
N THR A 49 1.65 -16.62 13.55
CA THR A 49 1.74 -16.50 12.09
C THR A 49 0.53 -17.17 11.45
N PRO A 50 -0.34 -16.42 10.76
CA PRO A 50 -1.49 -17.00 10.07
C PRO A 50 -1.02 -17.94 8.95
N ASP A 51 -1.53 -19.17 8.95
CA ASP A 51 -1.20 -20.21 7.97
C ASP A 51 -2.49 -20.82 7.39
N PRO A 52 -2.88 -20.46 6.15
CA PRO A 52 -4.17 -20.86 5.57
C PRO A 52 -4.22 -22.35 5.26
N SER A 53 -3.11 -23.08 5.38
CA SER A 53 -3.09 -24.54 5.23
C SER A 53 -3.51 -25.30 6.49
N ARG A 54 -3.55 -24.62 7.65
CA ARG A 54 -3.82 -25.26 8.95
C ARG A 54 -5.29 -25.21 9.38
N SER A 55 -5.98 -24.11 9.09
CA SER A 55 -7.34 -23.87 9.59
C SER A 55 -8.08 -22.83 8.73
N GLU A 56 -9.40 -22.82 8.80
CA GLU A 56 -10.26 -21.78 8.21
C GLU A 56 -10.14 -20.45 8.98
N PHE A 57 -10.07 -20.53 10.31
CA PHE A 57 -9.96 -19.40 11.21
C PHE A 57 -8.61 -19.38 11.92
N LEU A 58 -8.12 -18.17 12.20
CA LEU A 58 -6.92 -17.98 13.00
C LEU A 58 -7.15 -18.67 14.35
N THR A 59 -6.20 -19.52 14.72
CA THR A 59 -6.24 -20.35 15.92
C THR A 59 -4.83 -20.56 16.44
N ASP A 60 -4.71 -20.77 17.75
CA ASP A 60 -3.48 -21.19 18.42
C ASP A 60 -3.53 -22.70 18.72
N GLU A 61 -2.55 -23.21 19.48
CA GLU A 61 -2.48 -24.62 19.87
C GLU A 61 -3.60 -25.04 20.85
N ALA A 62 -4.25 -24.09 21.51
CA ALA A 62 -5.34 -24.33 22.46
C ALA A 62 -6.73 -24.19 21.82
N GLU A 63 -6.81 -24.03 20.50
CA GLU A 63 -8.05 -23.79 19.75
C GLU A 63 -8.78 -22.49 20.17
N ASN A 64 -8.03 -21.48 20.61
CA ASN A 64 -8.60 -20.15 20.85
C ASN A 64 -8.87 -19.43 19.52
N PHE A 65 -9.95 -18.66 19.47
CA PHE A 65 -10.37 -17.91 18.27
C PHE A 65 -10.23 -16.39 18.40
N GLY A 66 -9.70 -15.91 19.53
CA GLY A 66 -9.55 -14.48 19.84
C GLY A 66 -8.11 -14.01 19.67
N PHE A 67 -7.86 -13.09 18.74
CA PHE A 67 -6.53 -12.57 18.45
C PHE A 67 -6.51 -11.06 18.35
N SER A 68 -5.34 -10.47 18.58
CA SER A 68 -5.12 -9.05 18.38
C SER A 68 -4.12 -8.80 17.27
N LEU A 69 -4.33 -7.76 16.48
CA LEU A 69 -3.35 -7.27 15.52
C LEU A 69 -2.56 -6.13 16.15
N ARG A 70 -1.25 -6.29 16.26
CA ARG A 70 -0.37 -5.35 16.96
C ARG A 70 0.73 -4.78 16.07
N SER A 71 1.08 -3.52 16.31
CA SER A 71 2.21 -2.87 15.67
C SER A 71 3.54 -3.34 16.26
N VAL A 72 4.51 -3.67 15.42
CA VAL A 72 5.87 -4.05 15.84
C VAL A 72 6.90 -3.14 15.20
N GLU A 73 7.92 -2.75 15.97
CA GLU A 73 8.97 -1.82 15.50
C GLU A 73 10.03 -2.52 14.64
N ARG A 74 10.19 -3.85 14.79
CA ARG A 74 11.19 -4.65 14.06
C ARG A 74 10.53 -5.84 13.38
N PHE A 75 10.86 -6.05 12.11
CA PHE A 75 10.39 -7.18 11.31
C PHE A 75 11.57 -8.02 10.78
N PRO A 76 11.51 -9.37 10.81
CA PRO A 76 10.45 -10.18 11.44
C PRO A 76 10.41 -9.99 12.96
N THR A 77 9.22 -10.14 13.55
CA THR A 77 9.01 -9.92 15.00
C THR A 77 9.71 -11.01 15.80
N GLU A 78 10.67 -10.63 16.64
CA GLU A 78 11.27 -11.54 17.64
C GLU A 78 10.58 -11.41 19.01
N HIS A 79 10.14 -10.20 19.36
CA HIS A 79 9.43 -9.89 20.61
C HIS A 79 8.56 -8.63 20.44
N VAL A 80 7.36 -8.65 21.03
CA VAL A 80 6.48 -7.48 21.18
C VAL A 80 6.79 -6.83 22.53
N GLY A 81 7.76 -5.89 22.55
CA GLY A 81 8.15 -5.17 23.76
C GLY A 81 7.01 -4.33 24.36
N LEU A 82 7.31 -3.51 25.38
CA LEU A 82 6.28 -2.95 26.29
C LEU A 82 5.16 -2.11 25.68
N LEU A 83 5.23 -1.63 24.44
CA LEU A 83 4.14 -0.82 23.85
C LEU A 83 3.93 -1.05 22.34
N PRO A 84 3.38 -2.21 21.92
CA PRO A 84 2.83 -2.42 20.60
C PRO A 84 1.40 -1.87 20.56
N GLN A 85 1.13 -0.89 19.69
CA GLN A 85 -0.21 -0.38 19.45
C GLN A 85 -1.12 -1.49 18.93
N PHE A 86 -2.33 -1.60 19.49
CA PHE A 86 -3.38 -2.40 18.89
C PHE A 86 -3.89 -1.70 17.63
N ALA A 87 -3.69 -2.32 16.47
CA ALA A 87 -4.39 -1.96 15.26
C ALA A 87 -5.81 -2.53 15.29
N ILE A 88 -5.96 -3.76 15.79
CA ILE A 88 -7.24 -4.41 16.06
C ILE A 88 -7.11 -5.13 17.41
N ALA A 89 -8.01 -4.84 18.34
CA ALA A 89 -8.03 -5.49 19.66
C ALA A 89 -9.09 -6.58 19.70
N HIS A 90 -8.71 -7.78 20.17
CA HIS A 90 -9.62 -8.91 20.43
C HIS A 90 -10.58 -9.21 19.27
N ALA A 91 -10.05 -9.36 18.05
CA ALA A 91 -10.81 -9.87 16.92
C ALA A 91 -11.12 -11.35 17.13
N MET A 92 -12.38 -11.72 16.95
CA MET A 92 -12.86 -13.10 17.06
C MET A 92 -13.07 -13.68 15.67
N GLU A 93 -12.83 -14.98 15.52
CA GLU A 93 -13.18 -15.75 14.31
C GLU A 93 -12.63 -15.10 13.02
N VAL A 94 -11.37 -14.67 13.05
CA VAL A 94 -10.71 -14.04 11.90
C VAL A 94 -10.38 -15.10 10.86
N PRO A 95 -10.90 -15.04 9.62
CA PRO A 95 -10.51 -15.98 8.58
C PRO A 95 -9.00 -15.91 8.32
N VAL A 96 -8.31 -17.05 8.25
CA VAL A 96 -6.84 -17.07 8.15
C VAL A 96 -6.35 -16.34 6.91
N ALA A 97 -7.03 -16.49 5.77
CA ALA A 97 -6.68 -15.79 4.54
C ALA A 97 -6.75 -14.25 4.68
N ALA A 98 -7.74 -13.75 5.42
CA ALA A 98 -7.84 -12.32 5.73
C ALA A 98 -6.74 -11.89 6.69
N ALA A 99 -6.44 -12.70 7.71
CA ALA A 99 -5.33 -12.45 8.64
C ALA A 99 -3.97 -12.37 7.91
N CYS A 100 -3.70 -13.30 6.97
CA CYS A 100 -2.53 -13.26 6.10
C CYS A 100 -2.48 -11.97 5.27
N HIS A 101 -3.59 -11.61 4.63
CA HIS A 101 -3.66 -10.42 3.79
C HIS A 101 -3.39 -9.15 4.61
N ILE A 102 -4.05 -8.99 5.76
CA ILE A 102 -3.84 -7.84 6.66
C ILE A 102 -2.38 -7.74 7.11
N ALA A 103 -1.77 -8.85 7.56
CA ALA A 103 -0.37 -8.85 7.98
C ALA A 103 0.59 -8.56 6.82
N ALA A 104 0.26 -9.04 5.61
CA ALA A 104 1.07 -8.81 4.41
C ALA A 104 1.00 -7.38 3.89
N HIS A 105 -0.01 -6.59 4.25
CA HIS A 105 -0.26 -5.21 3.81
C HIS A 105 -0.13 -4.20 4.96
N ASP A 106 0.86 -4.40 5.82
CA ASP A 106 1.14 -3.48 6.93
C ASP A 106 1.53 -2.05 6.45
N PRO A 107 1.36 -1.02 7.30
CA PRO A 107 1.69 0.36 6.97
C PRO A 107 3.10 0.57 6.42
N ALA A 108 4.10 -0.10 6.99
CA ALA A 108 5.49 0.05 6.57
C ALA A 108 5.71 -0.46 5.14
N ARG A 109 5.09 -1.59 4.78
CA ARG A 109 5.13 -2.11 3.41
C ARG A 109 4.39 -1.19 2.45
N VAL A 110 3.17 -0.78 2.79
CA VAL A 110 2.36 0.08 1.92
C VAL A 110 3.10 1.39 1.61
N LEU A 111 3.75 2.00 2.61
CA LEU A 111 4.57 3.20 2.39
C LEU A 111 5.78 2.96 1.47
N ARG A 112 6.42 1.79 1.53
CA ARG A 112 7.49 1.43 0.57
C ARG A 112 6.95 1.26 -0.86
N GLU A 113 5.79 0.64 -1.01
CA GLU A 113 5.11 0.49 -2.31
C GLU A 113 4.71 1.85 -2.90
N ILE A 114 4.15 2.74 -2.08
CA ILE A 114 3.81 4.12 -2.45
C ILE A 114 5.04 4.88 -2.93
N GLU A 115 6.15 4.78 -2.20
CA GLU A 115 7.38 5.46 -2.55
C GLU A 115 7.96 4.91 -3.87
N ALA A 116 7.79 3.62 -4.16
CA ALA A 116 8.09 3.07 -5.48
C ALA A 116 7.16 3.64 -6.57
N LYS A 117 5.84 3.74 -6.32
CA LYS A 117 4.87 4.33 -7.26
C LYS A 117 5.17 5.82 -7.54
N ARG A 118 5.55 6.60 -6.52
CA ARG A 118 5.96 8.00 -6.68
C ARG A 118 7.18 8.13 -7.59
N ARG A 119 8.19 7.26 -7.42
CA ARG A 119 9.35 7.24 -8.31
C ARG A 119 9.00 6.86 -9.74
N ILE A 120 8.06 5.94 -9.96
CA ILE A 120 7.54 5.65 -11.31
C ILE A 120 6.92 6.92 -11.87
N LEU A 121 5.94 7.51 -11.19
CA LEU A 121 5.24 8.72 -11.64
C LEU A 121 6.20 9.88 -11.96
N ALA A 122 7.24 10.07 -11.14
CA ALA A 122 8.24 11.12 -11.33
C ALA A 122 9.16 10.90 -12.55
N ARG A 123 9.34 9.64 -13.01
CA ARG A 123 10.13 9.35 -14.22
C ARG A 123 9.33 9.63 -15.50
N HIS A 124 8.02 9.37 -15.50
CA HIS A 124 7.18 9.58 -16.68
C HIS A 124 6.73 11.04 -16.77
N VAL A 125 7.48 11.81 -17.54
CA VAL A 125 7.22 13.24 -17.80
C VAL A 125 6.63 13.39 -19.20
N LEU A 126 5.57 14.19 -19.31
CA LEU A 126 4.99 14.60 -20.59
C LEU A 126 6.01 15.40 -21.39
N SER A 127 6.29 14.97 -22.60
CA SER A 127 7.05 15.68 -23.63
C SER A 127 6.05 16.14 -24.70
N PRO A 128 5.71 17.44 -24.74
CA PRO A 128 4.72 17.93 -25.68
C PRO A 128 5.24 17.87 -27.12
N ALA A 129 4.37 17.51 -28.06
CA ALA A 129 4.68 17.56 -29.49
C ALA A 129 5.04 18.98 -29.97
N GLU A 130 4.31 19.99 -29.47
CA GLU A 130 4.56 21.38 -29.81
C GLU A 130 5.94 21.84 -29.30
N GLY A 131 6.85 22.05 -30.23
CA GLY A 131 8.17 22.61 -29.94
C GLY A 131 9.25 21.57 -29.60
N ASP A 132 9.01 20.27 -29.84
CA ASP A 132 10.07 19.26 -29.76
C ASP A 132 11.11 19.46 -30.89
N PRO A 133 12.35 19.89 -30.59
CA PRO A 133 13.40 20.06 -31.60
C PRO A 133 13.85 18.72 -32.20
N GLY A 134 13.63 17.61 -31.50
CA GLY A 134 13.99 16.26 -31.91
C GLY A 134 12.97 15.59 -32.83
N ARG A 135 11.70 16.03 -32.79
CA ARG A 135 10.60 15.50 -33.61
C ARG A 135 9.65 16.60 -34.12
N PRO A 136 10.13 17.54 -34.96
CA PRO A 136 9.34 18.68 -35.42
C PRO A 136 8.14 18.34 -36.34
N TRP A 137 7.90 17.06 -36.62
CA TRP A 137 6.80 16.55 -37.47
C TRP A 137 5.88 15.58 -36.74
N ASP A 138 6.12 15.35 -35.44
CA ASP A 138 5.28 14.51 -34.61
C ASP A 138 4.23 15.40 -33.94
N ASP A 139 2.95 15.11 -34.17
CA ASP A 139 1.83 15.92 -33.66
C ASP A 139 1.27 15.35 -32.35
N ALA A 140 1.86 14.27 -31.82
CA ALA A 140 1.39 13.56 -30.64
C ALA A 140 2.34 13.74 -29.46
N ASP A 141 1.77 14.13 -28.31
CA ASP A 141 2.48 14.15 -27.04
C ASP A 141 3.03 12.76 -26.70
N ASP A 142 4.28 12.69 -26.25
CA ASP A 142 4.94 11.44 -25.85
C ASP A 142 5.44 11.49 -24.40
N CYS A 143 5.82 10.32 -23.87
CA CYS A 143 6.48 10.24 -22.58
C CYS A 143 7.99 10.34 -22.76
N LEU A 144 8.63 11.26 -22.05
CA LEU A 144 10.08 11.47 -22.11
C LEU A 144 10.90 10.24 -21.68
N TYR A 145 10.31 9.34 -20.89
CA TYR A 145 10.99 8.18 -20.34
C TYR A 145 11.10 7.02 -21.34
N ASP A 146 10.01 6.71 -22.04
CA ASP A 146 9.91 5.54 -22.92
C ASP A 146 9.65 5.90 -24.40
N GLY A 147 9.30 7.14 -24.70
CA GLY A 147 9.00 7.65 -26.04
C GLY A 147 7.65 7.20 -26.60
N GLU A 148 6.80 6.56 -25.77
CA GLU A 148 5.47 6.10 -26.16
C GLU A 148 4.44 7.23 -26.12
N PRO A 149 3.35 7.13 -26.89
CA PRO A 149 2.28 8.12 -26.87
C PRO A 149 1.73 8.35 -25.47
N TRP A 150 1.57 9.62 -25.11
CA TRP A 150 1.09 10.01 -23.81
C TRP A 150 -0.43 9.84 -23.68
N PRO A 151 -0.97 9.35 -22.54
CA PRO A 151 -0.25 8.72 -21.43
C PRO A 151 0.26 7.34 -21.82
N CYS A 152 1.53 7.06 -21.50
CA CYS A 152 2.20 5.83 -21.87
C CYS A 152 1.62 4.61 -21.11
N PRO A 153 1.84 3.37 -21.61
CA PRO A 153 1.29 2.15 -21.01
C PRO A 153 1.60 1.98 -19.52
N ASP A 154 2.82 2.31 -19.07
CA ASP A 154 3.22 2.21 -17.66
C ASP A 154 2.35 3.06 -16.73
N LEU A 155 1.91 4.25 -17.16
CA LEU A 155 1.01 5.09 -16.38
C LEU A 155 -0.42 4.52 -16.33
N ARG A 156 -0.87 3.87 -17.40
CA ARG A 156 -2.18 3.19 -17.45
C ARG A 156 -2.18 1.93 -16.57
N ASP A 157 -1.09 1.17 -16.60
CA ASP A 157 -0.89 0.02 -15.72
C ASP A 157 -0.83 0.43 -14.26
N LEU A 158 -0.20 1.57 -13.94
CA LEU A 158 -0.24 2.13 -12.60
C LEU A 158 -1.68 2.53 -12.18
N ALA A 159 -2.47 3.06 -13.12
CA ALA A 159 -3.87 3.41 -12.90
C ALA A 159 -4.78 2.21 -12.63
N LEU A 160 -4.43 1.00 -13.06
CA LEU A 160 -5.19 -0.23 -12.76
C LEU A 160 -5.36 -0.46 -11.26
N SER A 161 -4.35 -0.09 -10.45
CA SER A 161 -4.41 -0.21 -8.98
C SER A 161 -5.50 0.68 -8.34
N TYR A 162 -6.05 1.62 -9.12
CA TYR A 162 -7.00 2.64 -8.69
C TYR A 162 -8.27 2.65 -9.53
N ALA A 163 -8.48 1.65 -10.38
CA ALA A 163 -9.56 1.63 -11.37
C ALA A 163 -10.96 1.67 -10.72
N ASP A 164 -11.09 1.17 -9.50
CA ASP A 164 -12.31 1.16 -8.70
C ASP A 164 -12.59 2.51 -8.00
N ARG A 165 -11.64 3.47 -8.05
CA ARG A 165 -11.80 4.75 -7.38
C ARG A 165 -12.59 5.77 -8.20
N PRO A 166 -13.41 6.60 -7.54
CA PRO A 166 -14.09 7.71 -8.20
C PRO A 166 -13.12 8.63 -8.96
N GLY A 167 -13.51 9.01 -10.17
CA GLY A 167 -12.73 9.89 -11.03
C GLY A 167 -11.71 9.19 -11.92
N CYS A 168 -11.55 7.86 -11.83
CA CYS A 168 -10.87 7.09 -12.86
C CYS A 168 -11.70 7.15 -14.17
N ARG A 169 -11.09 7.56 -15.27
CA ARG A 169 -11.73 7.60 -16.60
C ARG A 169 -11.44 6.31 -17.35
N ASP A 170 -12.40 5.86 -18.17
CA ASP A 170 -12.23 4.64 -18.99
C ASP A 170 -11.04 4.75 -19.95
N GLU A 171 -10.75 5.96 -20.45
CA GLU A 171 -9.61 6.25 -21.34
C GLU A 171 -8.22 6.05 -20.68
N TRP A 172 -8.17 5.93 -19.34
CA TRP A 172 -6.95 5.66 -18.59
C TRP A 172 -6.74 4.18 -18.29
N ARG A 173 -7.72 3.34 -18.63
CA ARG A 173 -7.62 1.89 -18.49
C ARG A 173 -6.87 1.32 -19.71
N PRO A 174 -6.00 0.30 -19.52
CA PRO A 174 -5.35 -0.39 -20.63
C PRO A 174 -6.35 -1.10 -21.55
#